data_AF-F0YAI6-F1
#
_entry.id   AF-F0YAI6-F1
#
_cell.length_a   1.000
_cell.length_b   1.000
_cell.length_c   1.000
_cell.angle_alpha   90.00
_cell.angle_beta   90.00
_cell.angle_gamma   90.00
#
_symmetry.space_group_name_H-M   'P 1'
#
loop_
_entity.id
_entity.type
_entity.pdbx_description
1 polymer ?
#
loop_
_entity_poly.entity_id
_entity_poly.type
_entity_poly.pdbx_seq_one_letter_code
_entity_poly.pdbx_strand_id
1 'polypeptide(L)'
;KLLCLVYTMAENHASNVRAIAETWAPGCDGFVAFSTASDPALNAISIPHDGREEYNNMWQKIRSMWKYVAAHYLDQYDWFFIGGEDLYVIPQNLRDYLATRPGPETPQFLGRRFRDYGNVLFNSGGAGYALSRSALEAYAAHAEDARCAPAAHTPQEDVQIAKCLKKILGIEPDDTRDASGRERFHPFAPGHMLTIRPPAKGQHDWYYDYNKEWGVLPGTMCCAPDSVSFHYL
;
A
#
# COMPACT_ATOMS: atom_id res chain seq x y z
N LYS A 1 4.15 6.98 -15.67
CA LYS A 1 5.06 7.46 -14.61
C LYS A 1 4.55 7.02 -13.24
N LEU A 2 5.43 6.39 -12.46
CA LEU A 2 5.17 5.82 -11.15
C LEU A 2 5.84 6.66 -10.06
N LEU A 3 5.06 7.20 -9.14
CA LEU A 3 5.54 7.81 -7.90
C LEU A 3 5.46 6.79 -6.76
N CYS A 4 6.58 6.54 -6.09
CA CYS A 4 6.65 5.68 -4.92
C CYS A 4 6.72 6.51 -3.64
N LEU A 5 5.88 6.16 -2.67
CA LEU A 5 5.68 6.88 -1.43
C LEU A 5 6.00 5.95 -0.25
N VAL A 6 6.73 6.46 0.74
CA VAL A 6 6.98 5.71 1.98
C VAL A 6 6.53 6.53 3.18
N TYR A 7 5.82 5.91 4.12
CA TYR A 7 5.61 6.50 5.44
C TYR A 7 6.69 6.00 6.42
N THR A 8 7.29 6.93 7.17
CA THR A 8 8.48 6.66 8.00
C THR A 8 8.57 7.63 9.19
N MET A 9 9.49 7.43 10.13
CA MET A 9 9.84 8.41 11.17
C MET A 9 11.29 8.88 11.04
N ALA A 10 11.62 10.04 11.61
CA ALA A 10 12.97 10.62 11.53
C ALA A 10 14.06 9.68 12.04
N GLU A 11 13.74 8.85 13.04
CA GLU A 11 14.64 7.82 13.58
C GLU A 11 15.07 6.76 12.56
N ASN A 12 14.29 6.54 11.51
CA ASN A 12 14.57 5.53 10.47
C ASN A 12 15.25 6.12 9.22
N HIS A 13 15.58 7.41 9.23
CA HIS A 13 16.25 8.08 8.10
C HIS A 13 17.61 7.46 7.80
N ALA A 14 18.42 7.23 8.84
CA ALA A 14 19.78 6.71 8.69
C ALA A 14 19.82 5.22 8.33
N SER A 15 18.74 4.47 8.59
CA SER A 15 18.61 3.04 8.31
C SER A 15 17.71 2.78 7.10
N ASN A 16 16.41 2.60 7.33
CA ASN A 16 15.45 2.10 6.36
C ASN A 16 15.28 3.04 5.17
N VAL A 17 15.10 4.34 5.41
CA VAL A 17 14.86 5.31 4.33
C VAL A 17 16.10 5.46 3.45
N ARG A 18 17.29 5.49 4.06
CA ARG A 18 18.56 5.44 3.32
C ARG A 18 18.66 4.18 2.47
N ALA A 19 18.37 3.00 3.04
CA ALA A 19 18.40 1.75 2.29
C ALA A 19 17.42 1.76 1.11
N ILE A 20 16.20 2.27 1.30
CA ILE A 20 15.21 2.46 0.23
C ILE A 20 15.75 3.37 -0.87
N ALA A 21 16.28 4.55 -0.50
CA ALA A 21 16.83 5.54 -1.43
C ALA A 21 18.04 5.01 -2.23
N GLU A 22 18.85 4.14 -1.63
CA GLU A 22 20.04 3.54 -2.25
C GLU A 22 19.75 2.22 -2.98
N THR A 23 18.54 1.65 -2.86
CA THR A 23 18.17 0.37 -3.48
C THR A 23 17.03 0.48 -4.47
N TRP A 24 15.78 0.31 -4.04
CA TRP A 24 14.65 0.15 -4.96
C TRP A 24 14.01 1.48 -5.37
N ALA A 25 14.10 2.54 -4.58
CA ALA A 25 13.46 3.83 -4.91
C ALA A 25 13.93 4.45 -6.23
N PRO A 26 15.23 4.40 -6.62
CA PRO A 26 15.69 4.86 -7.94
C PRO A 26 15.06 4.08 -9.11
N GLY A 27 14.49 2.91 -8.81
CA GLY A 27 13.70 2.15 -9.76
C GLY A 27 12.34 2.77 -10.05
N CYS A 28 11.82 3.72 -9.28
CA CYS A 28 10.57 4.45 -9.58
C CYS A 28 10.85 5.71 -10.43
N ASP A 29 9.83 6.32 -11.05
CA ASP A 29 10.02 7.60 -11.77
C ASP A 29 10.17 8.79 -10.80
N GLY A 30 9.64 8.63 -9.59
CA GLY A 30 9.82 9.54 -8.46
C GLY A 30 9.68 8.80 -7.14
N PHE A 31 10.26 9.36 -6.09
CA PHE A 31 10.22 8.81 -4.74
C PHE A 31 10.04 9.93 -3.71
N VAL A 32 9.16 9.77 -2.72
CA VAL A 32 9.04 10.70 -1.58
C VAL A 32 8.84 9.90 -0.30
N ALA A 33 9.66 10.19 0.71
CA ALA A 33 9.44 9.68 2.06
C ALA A 33 8.67 10.73 2.88
N PHE A 34 7.62 10.33 3.59
CA PHE A 34 6.86 11.20 4.48
C PHE A 34 7.13 10.83 5.93
N SER A 35 7.60 11.81 6.69
CA SER A 35 8.22 11.59 7.98
C SER A 35 7.79 12.60 9.03
N THR A 36 8.36 12.49 10.23
CA THR A 36 8.23 13.48 11.30
C THR A 36 9.22 14.64 11.14
N ALA A 37 10.32 14.46 10.39
CA ALA A 37 11.28 15.50 10.05
C ALA A 37 11.58 15.49 8.55
N SER A 38 11.90 16.65 7.97
CA SER A 38 12.34 16.72 6.58
C SER A 38 13.84 16.42 6.49
N ASP A 39 14.23 15.67 5.46
CA ASP A 39 15.63 15.45 5.08
C ASP A 39 15.73 15.51 3.54
N PRO A 40 16.22 16.64 3.00
CA PRO A 40 16.37 16.79 1.55
C PRO A 40 17.29 15.76 0.90
N ALA A 41 18.27 15.21 1.63
CA ALA A 41 19.20 14.21 1.06
C ALA A 41 18.51 12.87 0.79
N LEU A 42 17.41 12.59 1.48
CA LEU A 42 16.60 11.37 1.34
C LEU A 42 15.27 11.61 0.63
N ASN A 43 15.05 12.84 0.14
CA ASN A 43 13.74 13.32 -0.31
C ASN A 43 12.62 13.05 0.70
N ALA A 44 12.92 13.28 1.98
CA ALA A 44 11.99 13.12 3.09
C ALA A 44 11.31 14.45 3.43
N ILE A 45 9.99 14.42 3.58
CA ILE A 45 9.13 15.57 3.90
C ILE A 45 8.47 15.35 5.25
N SER A 46 8.64 16.29 6.18
CA SER A 46 7.84 16.33 7.41
C SER A 46 6.38 16.60 7.05
N ILE A 47 5.48 15.66 7.38
CA ILE A 47 4.05 15.79 7.10
C ILE A 47 3.25 15.96 8.40
N PRO A 48 2.65 17.14 8.63
CA PRO A 48 1.73 17.32 9.74
C PRO A 48 0.43 16.51 9.53
N HIS A 49 -0.08 15.94 10.61
CA HIS A 49 -1.40 15.30 10.64
C HIS A 49 -2.02 15.49 12.02
N ASP A 50 -3.32 15.20 12.14
CA ASP A 50 -4.05 15.35 13.39
C ASP A 50 -3.66 14.23 14.37
N GLY A 51 -3.31 14.60 15.60
CA GLY A 51 -2.87 13.66 16.63
C GLY A 51 -1.36 13.41 16.67
N ARG A 52 -0.95 12.42 17.47
CA ARG A 52 0.46 12.05 17.66
C ARG A 52 0.94 11.13 16.54
N GLU A 53 2.23 11.18 16.22
CA GLU A 53 2.88 10.16 15.39
C GLU A 53 2.98 8.85 16.19
N GLU A 54 2.15 7.87 15.86
CA GLU A 54 2.17 6.54 16.45
C GLU A 54 1.39 5.53 15.60
N TYR A 55 1.63 4.24 15.84
CA TYR A 55 0.95 3.15 15.12
C TYR A 55 -0.57 3.28 15.14
N ASN A 56 -1.15 3.62 16.29
CA ASN A 56 -2.61 3.75 16.42
C ASN A 56 -3.20 4.97 15.70
N ASN A 57 -2.38 5.83 15.09
CA ASN A 57 -2.81 7.01 14.36
C ASN A 57 -2.34 7.02 12.89
N MET A 58 -1.96 5.85 12.35
CA MET A 58 -1.52 5.73 10.96
C MET A 58 -2.52 6.32 9.95
N TRP A 59 -3.83 6.18 10.20
CA TRP A 59 -4.84 6.73 9.30
C TRP A 59 -4.69 8.24 9.09
N GLN A 60 -4.44 9.03 10.14
CA GLN A 60 -4.30 10.48 9.98
C GLN A 60 -3.05 10.85 9.16
N LYS A 61 -1.95 10.14 9.38
CA LYS A 61 -0.73 10.32 8.58
C LYS A 61 -0.96 10.03 7.10
N ILE A 62 -1.55 8.86 6.79
CA ILE A 62 -1.79 8.45 5.40
C ILE A 62 -2.77 9.38 4.69
N ARG A 63 -3.82 9.85 5.37
CA ARG A 63 -4.72 10.88 4.83
C ARG A 63 -3.96 12.15 4.44
N SER A 64 -3.12 12.67 5.35
CA SER A 64 -2.31 13.86 5.06
C SER A 64 -1.37 13.62 3.89
N MET A 65 -0.74 12.45 3.80
CA MET A 65 0.11 12.08 2.66
C MET A 65 -0.66 12.08 1.35
N TRP A 66 -1.82 11.42 1.27
CA TRP A 66 -2.60 11.37 0.04
C TRP A 66 -3.09 12.74 -0.40
N LYS A 67 -3.53 13.59 0.53
CA LYS A 67 -3.90 14.98 0.25
C LYS A 67 -2.71 15.78 -0.28
N TYR A 68 -1.54 15.63 0.34
CA TYR A 68 -0.31 16.30 -0.11
C TYR A 68 0.06 15.85 -1.52
N VAL A 69 0.05 14.54 -1.76
CA VAL A 69 0.44 13.98 -3.07
C VAL A 69 -0.53 14.42 -4.16
N ALA A 70 -1.82 14.43 -3.89
CA ALA A 70 -2.81 14.95 -4.82
C ALA A 70 -2.58 16.46 -5.12
N ALA A 71 -2.24 17.26 -4.12
CA ALA A 71 -2.02 18.69 -4.31
C ALA A 71 -0.72 19.04 -5.06
N HIS A 72 0.31 18.18 -4.98
CA HIS A 72 1.66 18.51 -5.46
C HIS A 72 2.15 17.66 -6.64
N TYR A 73 1.65 16.43 -6.79
CA TYR A 73 2.20 15.45 -7.73
C TYR A 73 1.18 14.84 -8.69
N LEU A 74 -0.13 15.11 -8.52
CA LEU A 74 -1.19 14.45 -9.29
C LEU A 74 -1.00 14.54 -10.81
N ASP A 75 -0.67 15.74 -11.31
CA ASP A 75 -0.50 15.99 -12.74
C ASP A 75 0.84 15.50 -13.32
N GLN A 76 1.77 15.07 -12.47
CA GLN A 76 3.13 14.68 -12.87
C GLN A 76 3.29 13.17 -13.05
N TYR A 77 2.40 12.39 -12.43
CA TYR A 77 2.48 10.92 -12.39
C TYR A 77 1.14 10.29 -12.77
N ASP A 78 1.22 9.03 -13.20
CA ASP A 78 0.07 8.22 -13.63
C ASP A 78 -0.39 7.27 -12.52
N TRP A 79 0.57 6.82 -11.71
CA TRP A 79 0.37 5.81 -10.67
C TRP A 79 1.11 6.21 -9.39
N PHE A 80 0.47 5.94 -8.26
CA PHE A 80 0.97 6.30 -6.94
C PHE A 80 0.98 5.06 -6.06
N PHE A 81 2.17 4.58 -5.70
CA PHE A 81 2.34 3.43 -4.83
C PHE A 81 2.74 3.89 -3.43
N ILE A 82 2.15 3.33 -2.38
CA ILE A 82 2.48 3.64 -0.99
C ILE A 82 2.83 2.37 -0.20
N GLY A 83 3.72 2.50 0.77
CA GLY A 83 4.05 1.46 1.73
C GLY A 83 4.86 1.98 2.92
N GLY A 84 5.15 1.10 3.88
CA GLY A 84 6.02 1.38 5.01
C GLY A 84 7.51 1.39 4.65
N GLU A 85 8.34 1.80 5.60
CA GLU A 85 9.81 1.82 5.47
C GLU A 85 10.46 0.43 5.58
N ASP A 86 9.68 -0.59 5.98
CA ASP A 86 10.02 -2.01 6.07
C ASP A 86 9.50 -2.82 4.86
N LEU A 87 9.22 -2.12 3.76
CA LEU A 87 8.80 -2.70 2.48
C LEU A 87 9.96 -2.71 1.47
N TYR A 88 10.09 -3.83 0.75
CA TYR A 88 10.88 -3.89 -0.48
C TYR A 88 9.96 -4.00 -1.69
N VAL A 89 10.17 -3.12 -2.67
CA VAL A 89 9.43 -3.10 -3.94
C VAL A 89 10.36 -3.51 -5.06
N ILE A 90 9.82 -4.17 -6.09
CA ILE A 90 10.49 -4.42 -7.37
C ILE A 90 9.79 -3.51 -8.41
N PRO A 91 10.24 -2.24 -8.59
CA PRO A 91 9.50 -1.26 -9.39
C PRO A 91 9.32 -1.68 -10.85
N GLN A 92 10.25 -2.47 -11.38
CA GLN A 92 10.12 -2.99 -12.74
C GLN A 92 8.90 -3.92 -12.87
N ASN A 93 8.74 -4.86 -11.94
CA ASN A 93 7.58 -5.76 -11.93
C ASN A 93 6.28 -4.99 -11.70
N LEU A 94 6.31 -3.96 -10.84
CA LEU A 94 5.16 -3.07 -10.66
C LEU A 94 4.80 -2.36 -11.97
N ARG A 95 5.77 -1.73 -12.65
CA ARG A 95 5.53 -1.07 -13.94
C ARG A 95 5.00 -2.01 -15.00
N ASP A 96 5.59 -3.18 -15.13
CA ASP A 96 5.18 -4.17 -16.12
C ASP A 96 3.74 -4.62 -15.85
N TYR A 97 3.39 -4.84 -14.58
CA TYR A 97 2.01 -5.13 -14.20
C TYR A 97 1.07 -3.95 -14.50
N LEU A 98 1.42 -2.71 -14.12
CA LEU A 98 0.61 -1.52 -14.37
C LEU A 98 0.39 -1.25 -15.86
N ALA A 99 1.34 -1.60 -16.73
CA ALA A 99 1.21 -1.50 -18.17
C ALA A 99 0.14 -2.44 -18.76
N THR A 100 -0.23 -3.51 -18.04
CA THR A 100 -1.32 -4.43 -18.43
C THR A 100 -2.71 -3.95 -18.00
N ARG A 101 -2.77 -2.94 -17.13
CA ARG A 101 -4.02 -2.44 -16.56
C ARG A 101 -4.70 -1.43 -17.48
N PRO A 102 -6.00 -1.17 -17.29
CA PRO A 102 -6.60 0.05 -17.78
C PRO A 102 -5.72 1.27 -17.44
N GLY A 103 -5.70 2.27 -18.32
CA GLY A 103 -4.88 3.46 -18.13
C GLY A 103 -5.17 4.21 -16.82
N PRO A 104 -4.33 5.18 -16.44
CA PRO A 104 -4.43 5.91 -15.17
C PRO A 104 -5.71 6.76 -15.02
N GLU A 105 -6.40 7.03 -16.14
CA GLU A 105 -7.70 7.70 -16.18
C GLU A 105 -8.86 6.82 -15.71
N THR A 106 -8.65 5.50 -15.62
CA THR A 106 -9.62 4.57 -15.06
C THR A 106 -9.31 4.35 -13.58
N PRO A 107 -10.25 4.63 -12.66
CA PRO A 107 -10.01 4.51 -11.23
C PRO A 107 -9.74 3.07 -10.82
N GLN A 108 -8.57 2.83 -10.23
CA GLN A 108 -8.09 1.50 -9.83
C GLN A 108 -7.41 1.53 -8.48
N PHE A 109 -7.58 0.43 -7.73
CA PHE A 109 -7.00 0.23 -6.41
C PHE A 109 -6.34 -1.16 -6.34
N LEU A 110 -5.02 -1.18 -6.50
CA LEU A 110 -4.25 -2.38 -6.76
C LEU A 110 -3.38 -2.72 -5.54
N GLY A 111 -3.33 -3.99 -5.13
CA GLY A 111 -2.47 -4.42 -4.04
C GLY A 111 -2.81 -5.82 -3.56
N ARG A 112 -2.42 -6.14 -2.33
CA ARG A 112 -2.73 -7.43 -1.69
C ARG A 112 -4.16 -7.43 -1.16
N ARG A 113 -5.14 -7.86 -1.95
CA ARG A 113 -6.53 -7.87 -1.47
C ARG A 113 -6.73 -8.84 -0.29
N PHE A 114 -7.53 -8.42 0.68
CA PHE A 114 -7.98 -9.13 1.87
C PHE A 114 -9.44 -8.84 2.14
N ARG A 115 -10.14 -9.79 2.77
CA ARG A 115 -11.50 -9.59 3.27
C ARG A 115 -11.52 -9.76 4.79
N ASP A 116 -11.77 -8.67 5.51
CA ASP A 116 -11.81 -8.71 6.97
C ASP A 116 -13.08 -9.39 7.53
N TYR A 117 -13.16 -9.55 8.86
CA TYR A 117 -14.35 -10.10 9.54
C TYR A 117 -15.61 -9.24 9.37
N GLY A 118 -15.44 -7.95 9.07
CA GLY A 118 -16.52 -7.01 8.76
C GLY A 118 -16.98 -7.06 7.29
N ASN A 119 -16.45 -8.01 6.50
CA ASN A 119 -16.71 -8.17 5.08
C ASN A 119 -16.26 -6.97 4.22
N VAL A 120 -15.26 -6.23 4.69
CA VAL A 120 -14.62 -5.15 3.94
C VAL A 120 -13.52 -5.76 3.08
N LEU A 121 -13.59 -5.50 1.77
CA LEU A 121 -12.51 -5.82 0.85
C LEU A 121 -11.52 -4.65 0.83
N PHE A 122 -10.26 -4.90 1.15
CA PHE A 122 -9.19 -3.89 1.25
C PHE A 122 -7.87 -4.45 0.71
N ASN A 123 -6.92 -3.58 0.37
CA ASN A 123 -5.54 -4.01 0.08
C ASN A 123 -4.71 -3.89 1.35
N SER A 124 -3.89 -4.88 1.70
CA SER A 124 -3.01 -4.85 2.87
C SER A 124 -2.05 -3.66 2.82
N GLY A 125 -2.02 -2.84 3.88
CA GLY A 125 -1.05 -1.76 4.01
C GLY A 125 0.40 -2.25 4.06
N GLY A 126 0.64 -3.39 4.73
CA GLY A 126 1.97 -4.00 4.83
C GLY A 126 2.51 -4.47 3.48
N ALA A 127 1.68 -4.94 2.55
CA ALA A 127 2.16 -5.27 1.21
C ALA A 127 2.36 -4.03 0.31
N GLY A 128 1.91 -2.86 0.78
CA GLY A 128 1.72 -1.67 -0.02
C GLY A 128 0.60 -1.81 -1.06
N TYR A 129 0.20 -0.68 -1.62
CA TYR A 129 -0.85 -0.61 -2.64
C TYR A 129 -0.65 0.57 -3.58
N ALA A 130 -1.24 0.48 -4.77
CA ALA A 130 -1.20 1.51 -5.79
C ALA A 130 -2.61 2.07 -6.09
N LEU A 131 -2.66 3.38 -6.32
CA LEU A 131 -3.79 4.09 -6.87
C LEU A 131 -3.43 4.62 -8.26
N SER A 132 -4.35 4.48 -9.21
CA SER A 132 -4.31 5.24 -10.46
C SER A 132 -4.51 6.73 -10.17
N ARG A 133 -4.02 7.63 -11.06
CA ARG A 133 -4.26 9.08 -10.97
C ARG A 133 -5.72 9.43 -10.71
N SER A 134 -6.65 8.90 -11.50
CA SER A 134 -8.10 9.17 -11.34
C SER A 134 -8.66 8.71 -9.98
N ALA A 135 -8.21 7.56 -9.46
CA ALA A 135 -8.60 7.11 -8.11
C ALA A 135 -8.07 8.03 -7.00
N LEU A 136 -6.83 8.51 -7.12
CA LEU A 136 -6.25 9.45 -6.15
C LEU A 136 -6.96 10.81 -6.22
N GLU A 137 -7.20 11.34 -7.42
CA GLU A 137 -7.95 12.59 -7.63
C GLU A 137 -9.33 12.51 -6.95
N ALA A 138 -10.06 11.43 -7.24
CA ALA A 138 -11.39 11.21 -6.71
C ALA A 138 -11.40 11.01 -5.19
N TYR A 139 -10.40 10.32 -4.63
CA TYR A 139 -10.22 10.21 -3.18
C TYR A 139 -9.97 11.59 -2.55
N ALA A 140 -9.01 12.36 -3.10
CA ALA A 140 -8.59 13.63 -2.54
C ALA A 140 -9.74 14.65 -2.50
N ALA A 141 -10.59 14.66 -3.52
CA ALA A 141 -11.80 15.50 -3.57
C ALA A 141 -12.81 15.19 -2.43
N HIS A 142 -12.73 14.01 -1.81
CA HIS A 142 -13.66 13.54 -0.78
C HIS A 142 -12.97 13.14 0.53
N ALA A 143 -11.68 13.44 0.69
CA ALA A 143 -10.91 12.99 1.85
C ALA A 143 -11.46 13.51 3.18
N GLU A 144 -12.24 14.60 3.16
CA GLU A 144 -12.91 15.20 4.32
C GLU A 144 -14.38 14.77 4.49
N ASP A 145 -14.91 13.91 3.60
CA ASP A 145 -16.27 13.39 3.73
C ASP A 145 -16.35 12.45 4.96
N ALA A 146 -17.42 12.57 5.74
CA ALA A 146 -17.64 11.75 6.94
C ALA A 146 -17.59 10.23 6.65
N ARG A 147 -17.96 9.79 5.44
CA ARG A 147 -17.88 8.39 5.01
C ARG A 147 -16.44 7.87 4.93
N CYS A 148 -15.47 8.76 4.79
CA CYS A 148 -14.03 8.50 4.82
C CYS A 148 -13.44 8.62 6.24
N ALA A 149 -14.26 8.81 7.28
CA ALA A 149 -13.83 8.85 8.68
C ALA A 149 -12.64 9.81 8.95
N PRO A 150 -12.74 11.10 8.57
CA PRO A 150 -11.62 12.04 8.60
C PRO A 150 -11.13 12.36 10.02
N ALA A 151 -11.96 12.16 11.04
CA ALA A 151 -11.62 12.38 12.45
C ALA A 151 -11.20 11.09 13.19
N ALA A 152 -11.12 9.94 12.51
CA ALA A 152 -10.79 8.68 13.17
C ALA A 152 -9.28 8.57 13.42
N HIS A 153 -8.88 8.13 14.61
CA HIS A 153 -7.51 7.75 14.93
C HIS A 153 -7.47 6.22 15.02
N THR A 154 -6.83 5.56 14.06
CA THR A 154 -6.79 4.09 13.98
C THR A 154 -5.52 3.61 13.26
N PRO A 155 -5.00 2.42 13.62
CA PRO A 155 -3.92 1.80 12.86
C PRO A 155 -4.37 1.25 11.50
N GLN A 156 -5.68 1.07 11.28
CA GLN A 156 -6.25 0.41 10.10
C GLN A 156 -6.34 1.35 8.89
N GLU A 157 -5.25 2.00 8.51
CA GLU A 157 -5.23 2.97 7.40
C GLU A 157 -5.72 2.34 6.08
N ASP A 158 -5.33 1.09 5.85
CA ASP A 158 -5.61 0.29 4.67
C ASP A 158 -7.10 -0.08 4.53
N VAL A 159 -7.73 -0.41 5.65
CA VAL A 159 -9.17 -0.63 5.74
C VAL A 159 -9.94 0.69 5.55
N GLN A 160 -9.44 1.80 6.10
CA GLN A 160 -10.12 3.10 6.03
C GLN A 160 -10.10 3.69 4.63
N ILE A 161 -8.98 3.61 3.92
CA ILE A 161 -8.93 4.04 2.52
C ILE A 161 -9.84 3.18 1.64
N ALA A 162 -9.86 1.86 1.85
CA ALA A 162 -10.76 0.96 1.12
C ALA A 162 -12.25 1.30 1.36
N LYS A 163 -12.63 1.56 2.62
CA LYS A 163 -13.99 2.00 2.97
C LYS A 163 -14.35 3.32 2.29
N CYS A 164 -13.44 4.29 2.27
CA CYS A 164 -13.65 5.59 1.62
C CYS A 164 -13.86 5.41 0.11
N LEU A 165 -12.92 4.74 -0.57
CA LEU A 165 -12.98 4.47 -2.01
C LEU A 165 -14.27 3.74 -2.40
N LYS A 166 -14.66 2.72 -1.64
CA LYS A 166 -15.90 1.98 -1.89
C LYS A 166 -17.15 2.84 -1.68
N LYS A 167 -17.26 3.55 -0.56
CA LYS A 167 -18.48 4.29 -0.19
C LYS A 167 -18.71 5.55 -1.03
N ILE A 168 -17.65 6.18 -1.50
CA ILE A 168 -17.73 7.42 -2.26
C ILE A 168 -17.74 7.14 -3.77
N LEU A 169 -16.87 6.23 -4.22
CA LEU A 169 -16.54 6.08 -5.64
C LEU A 169 -16.96 4.71 -6.21
N GLY A 170 -17.41 3.79 -5.36
CA GLY A 170 -17.70 2.42 -5.77
C GLY A 170 -16.45 1.62 -6.19
N ILE A 171 -15.25 2.09 -5.82
CA ILE A 171 -13.99 1.44 -6.15
C ILE A 171 -13.67 0.40 -5.08
N GLU A 172 -13.40 -0.82 -5.49
CA GLU A 172 -12.92 -1.90 -4.64
C GLU A 172 -11.53 -2.37 -5.08
N PRO A 173 -10.77 -3.07 -4.22
CA PRO A 173 -9.54 -3.73 -4.63
C PRO A 173 -9.72 -4.66 -5.83
N ASP A 174 -8.87 -4.49 -6.84
CA ASP A 174 -8.76 -5.40 -7.98
C ASP A 174 -8.12 -6.75 -7.59
N ASP A 175 -8.42 -7.81 -8.36
CA ASP A 175 -7.63 -9.05 -8.29
C ASP A 175 -6.29 -8.84 -9.01
N THR A 176 -5.21 -8.79 -8.24
CA THR A 176 -3.85 -8.59 -8.79
C THR A 176 -3.06 -9.89 -8.93
N ARG A 177 -3.68 -11.04 -8.68
CA ARG A 177 -2.99 -12.33 -8.80
C ARG A 177 -2.68 -12.64 -10.25
N ASP A 178 -1.66 -13.45 -10.46
CA ASP A 178 -1.36 -13.94 -11.80
C ASP A 178 -2.40 -14.97 -12.28
N ALA A 179 -2.26 -15.44 -13.52
CA ALA A 179 -3.17 -16.43 -14.11
C ALA A 179 -3.19 -17.78 -13.37
N SER A 180 -2.20 -18.06 -12.52
CA SER A 180 -2.15 -19.25 -11.65
C SER A 180 -2.68 -18.99 -10.24
N GLY A 181 -3.23 -17.79 -9.99
CA GLY A 181 -3.75 -17.38 -8.69
C GLY A 181 -2.68 -17.04 -7.66
N ARG A 182 -1.43 -16.81 -8.07
CA ARG A 182 -0.31 -16.48 -7.18
C ARG A 182 -0.25 -14.99 -6.91
N GLU A 183 0.18 -14.63 -5.70
CA GLU A 183 0.16 -13.24 -5.25
C GLU A 183 1.32 -12.43 -5.82
N ARG A 184 1.06 -11.14 -6.05
CA ARG A 184 2.08 -10.15 -6.43
C ARG A 184 2.57 -9.32 -5.25
N PHE A 185 1.66 -8.95 -4.38
CA PHE A 185 1.92 -8.07 -3.25
C PHE A 185 1.92 -8.92 -1.99
N HIS A 186 3.00 -8.90 -1.21
CA HIS A 186 3.20 -9.84 -0.12
C HIS A 186 3.27 -9.12 1.24
N PRO A 187 2.42 -9.49 2.21
CA PRO A 187 2.37 -8.87 3.53
C PRO A 187 3.45 -9.41 4.49
N PHE A 188 4.35 -10.27 3.99
CA PHE A 188 5.42 -10.89 4.75
C PHE A 188 6.70 -10.99 3.92
N ALA A 189 7.82 -11.24 4.59
CA ALA A 189 9.10 -11.46 3.95
C ALA A 189 9.08 -12.72 3.05
N PRO A 190 9.93 -12.78 2.00
CA PRO A 190 9.92 -13.89 1.04
C PRO A 190 10.07 -15.28 1.70
N GLY A 191 10.93 -15.39 2.72
CA GLY A 191 11.12 -16.62 3.47
C GLY A 191 9.85 -17.08 4.16
N HIS A 192 9.12 -16.16 4.80
CA HIS A 192 7.86 -16.49 5.46
C HIS A 192 6.78 -16.90 4.45
N MET A 193 6.68 -16.19 3.32
CA MET A 193 5.74 -16.56 2.25
C MET A 193 6.00 -17.98 1.72
N LEU A 194 7.26 -18.38 1.57
CA LEU A 194 7.64 -19.73 1.12
C LEU A 194 7.31 -20.80 2.17
N THR A 195 7.49 -20.50 3.45
CA THR A 195 7.37 -21.49 4.53
C THR A 195 6.01 -21.52 5.20
N ILE A 196 5.11 -20.58 4.90
CA ILE A 196 3.79 -20.52 5.54
C ILE A 196 3.03 -21.84 5.34
N ARG A 197 2.30 -22.25 6.37
CA ARG A 197 1.51 -23.49 6.40
C ARG A 197 0.10 -23.20 6.91
N PRO A 198 -0.91 -23.95 6.45
CA PRO A 198 -2.26 -23.81 6.98
C PRO A 198 -2.28 -23.99 8.49
N PRO A 199 -3.10 -23.21 9.23
CA PRO A 199 -3.25 -23.39 10.66
C PRO A 199 -3.78 -24.79 10.97
N ALA A 200 -3.46 -25.31 12.16
CA ALA A 200 -4.05 -26.57 12.59
C ALA A 200 -5.58 -26.43 12.69
N LYS A 201 -6.30 -27.54 12.54
CA LYS A 201 -7.77 -27.54 12.56
C LYS A 201 -8.30 -26.85 13.83
N GLY A 202 -9.10 -25.80 13.65
CA GLY A 202 -9.71 -25.04 14.74
C GLY A 202 -8.82 -23.93 15.32
N GLN A 203 -7.60 -23.74 14.82
CA GLN A 203 -6.79 -22.57 15.14
C GLN A 203 -7.15 -21.40 14.25
N HIS A 204 -7.24 -20.22 14.86
CA HIS A 204 -7.45 -18.96 14.19
C HIS A 204 -6.14 -18.44 13.63
N ASP A 205 -6.15 -18.00 12.39
CA ASP A 205 -5.03 -17.31 11.76
C ASP A 205 -5.60 -16.24 10.83
N TRP A 206 -5.33 -14.97 11.17
CA TRP A 206 -5.90 -13.84 10.46
C TRP A 206 -5.56 -13.84 8.97
N TYR A 207 -4.37 -14.33 8.60
CA TYR A 207 -3.96 -14.35 7.20
C TYR A 207 -4.77 -15.37 6.43
N TYR A 208 -4.95 -16.59 6.95
CA TYR A 208 -5.84 -17.57 6.30
C TYR A 208 -7.29 -17.14 6.30
N ASP A 209 -7.77 -16.52 7.38
CA ASP A 209 -9.15 -16.05 7.48
C ASP A 209 -9.44 -14.92 6.49
N TYR A 210 -8.51 -13.97 6.31
CA TYR A 210 -8.65 -12.86 5.36
C TYR A 210 -8.53 -13.29 3.89
N ASN A 211 -8.01 -14.49 3.64
CA ASN A 211 -7.89 -15.09 2.31
C ASN A 211 -8.92 -16.19 2.05
N LYS A 212 -9.86 -16.44 2.97
CA LYS A 212 -10.76 -17.62 2.92
C LYS A 212 -11.52 -17.78 1.60
N GLU A 213 -11.91 -16.67 0.96
CA GLU A 213 -12.68 -16.68 -0.28
C GLU A 213 -11.87 -17.21 -1.49
N TRP A 214 -10.57 -16.92 -1.56
CA TRP A 214 -9.73 -17.27 -2.71
C TRP A 214 -8.58 -18.23 -2.38
N GLY A 215 -8.39 -18.55 -1.10
CA GLY A 215 -7.37 -19.48 -0.61
C GLY A 215 -5.97 -18.87 -0.49
N VAL A 216 -5.09 -19.61 0.18
CA VAL A 216 -3.66 -19.32 0.29
C VAL A 216 -2.89 -20.41 -0.45
N LEU A 217 -2.02 -20.03 -1.38
CA LEU A 217 -1.09 -20.94 -2.03
C LEU A 217 0.22 -20.98 -1.21
N PRO A 218 0.65 -22.14 -0.68
CA PRO A 218 1.89 -22.24 0.08
C PRO A 218 3.08 -22.65 -0.81
N GLY A 219 4.29 -22.59 -0.25
CA GLY A 219 5.48 -23.14 -0.89
C GLY A 219 5.86 -22.40 -2.18
N THR A 220 6.31 -23.14 -3.18
CA THR A 220 6.74 -22.57 -4.47
C THR A 220 5.61 -21.95 -5.28
N MET A 221 4.36 -22.12 -4.84
CA MET A 221 3.18 -21.50 -5.44
C MET A 221 2.73 -20.22 -4.72
N CYS A 222 3.37 -19.80 -3.62
CA CYS A 222 2.95 -18.60 -2.89
C CYS A 222 2.93 -17.34 -3.73
N CYS A 223 3.89 -17.27 -4.63
CA CYS A 223 4.39 -15.99 -5.09
C CYS A 223 4.52 -16.04 -6.60
N ALA A 224 3.96 -15.03 -7.26
CA ALA A 224 4.08 -14.89 -8.70
C ALA A 224 5.56 -14.64 -9.06
N PRO A 225 6.06 -15.14 -10.20
CA PRO A 225 7.42 -14.89 -10.66
C PRO A 225 7.70 -13.39 -10.82
N ASP A 226 6.68 -12.64 -11.18
CA ASP A 226 6.59 -11.19 -11.26
C ASP A 226 5.93 -10.62 -9.99
N SER A 227 6.45 -11.03 -8.83
CA SER A 227 6.12 -10.44 -7.52
C SER A 227 6.53 -8.97 -7.49
N VAL A 228 5.71 -8.14 -6.85
CA VAL A 228 5.86 -6.68 -6.79
C VAL A 228 6.49 -6.23 -5.49
N SER A 229 6.07 -6.77 -4.35
CA SER A 229 6.48 -6.23 -3.05
C SER A 229 6.49 -7.28 -1.94
N PHE A 230 7.37 -7.09 -0.96
CA PHE A 230 7.45 -7.90 0.26
C PHE A 230 7.64 -7.01 1.48
N HIS A 231 6.96 -7.36 2.58
CA HIS A 231 7.01 -6.64 3.86
C HIS A 231 8.02 -7.26 4.84
N TYR A 232 8.32 -6.54 5.93
CA TYR A 232 9.27 -6.93 6.98
C TYR A 232 10.70 -7.18 6.45
N LEU A 233 11.24 -6.24 5.67
CA LEU A 233 12.60 -6.28 5.11
C LEU A 233 13.49 -5.13 5.59
#